data_AF-A0A1G1TGM9-F1
#
_entry.id   AF-A0A1G1TGM9-F1
#
_cell.length_a   1.000
_cell.length_b   1.000
_cell.length_c   1.000
_cell.angle_alpha   90.00
_cell.angle_beta   90.00
_cell.angle_gamma   90.00
#
_symmetry.space_group_name_H-M   'P 1'
#
loop_
_entity.id
_entity.type
_entity.pdbx_description
1 polymer ?
#
loop_
_entity_poly.entity_id
_entity_poly.type
_entity_poly.pdbx_seq_one_letter_code
_entity_poly.pdbx_strand_id
1 'polypeptide(L)'
;MSRLAHLDKLINDPDFQRRIQTEIRRKAAAYNSSIIYRDRQGRMLVEYPGSGQVYEQNAAQQLTLLSLQGQLVKGVTPIAKTEADQVQTT
;
A
#
# COMPACT_ATOMS: atom_id res chain seq x y z
N MET A 1 -28.33 11.68 14.58
CA MET A 1 -27.35 10.91 13.80
C MET A 1 -26.57 10.02 14.73
N SER A 2 -26.54 8.71 14.50
CA SER A 2 -25.87 7.74 15.38
C SER A 2 -24.34 7.83 15.25
N ARG A 3 -23.59 7.53 16.32
CA ARG A 3 -22.11 7.54 16.33
C ARG A 3 -21.48 6.69 15.21
N LEU A 4 -22.14 5.59 14.82
CA LEU A 4 -21.72 4.74 13.69
C LEU A 4 -21.68 5.49 12.35
N ALA A 5 -22.68 6.32 12.05
CA ALA A 5 -22.72 7.08 10.79
C ALA A 5 -21.61 8.16 10.71
N HIS A 6 -21.12 8.64 11.85
CA HIS A 6 -19.97 9.54 11.89
C HIS A 6 -18.64 8.80 11.69
N LEU A 7 -18.53 7.57 12.20
CA LEU A 7 -17.35 6.73 11.96
C LEU A 7 -17.26 6.31 10.50
N ASP A 8 -18.37 5.95 9.87
CA ASP A 8 -18.39 5.61 8.43
C ASP A 8 -17.93 6.79 7.57
N LYS A 9 -18.38 8.01 7.88
CA LYS A 9 -17.91 9.20 7.14
C LYS A 9 -16.42 9.44 7.33
N LEU A 10 -15.89 9.24 8.53
CA LEU A 10 -14.49 9.47 8.84
C LEU A 10 -13.56 8.40 8.23
N ILE A 11 -13.97 7.13 8.21
CA ILE A 11 -13.19 6.03 7.59
C ILE A 11 -13.16 6.16 6.07
N ASN A 12 -14.22 6.69 5.47
CA ASN A 12 -14.30 6.95 4.03
C ASN A 12 -13.73 8.31 3.62
N ASP A 13 -13.24 9.12 4.56
CA ASP A 13 -12.60 10.39 4.26
C ASP A 13 -11.21 10.14 3.61
N PRO A 14 -10.95 10.64 2.38
CA PRO A 14 -9.69 10.42 1.69
C PRO A 14 -8.47 10.99 2.43
N ASP A 15 -8.62 12.11 3.14
CA ASP A 15 -7.54 12.70 3.94
C ASP A 15 -7.23 11.84 5.16
N PHE A 16 -8.27 11.30 5.81
CA PHE A 16 -8.08 10.36 6.90
C PHE A 16 -7.36 9.09 6.43
N GLN A 17 -7.79 8.51 5.30
CA GLN A 17 -7.15 7.34 4.71
C GLN A 17 -5.68 7.60 4.37
N ARG A 18 -5.36 8.76 3.76
CA ARG A 18 -3.98 9.16 3.45
C ARG A 18 -3.11 9.27 4.71
N ARG A 19 -3.64 9.88 5.77
CA ARG A 19 -2.93 10.03 7.05
C ARG A 19 -2.65 8.68 7.70
N ILE A 20 -3.66 7.81 7.76
CA ILE A 20 -3.52 6.47 8.34
C ILE A 20 -2.51 5.64 7.55
N GLN A 21 -2.56 5.66 6.21
CA GLN A 21 -1.59 4.94 5.38
C GLN A 21 -0.16 5.43 5.59
N THR A 22 0.02 6.75 5.67
CA THR A 22 1.32 7.36 5.96
C THR A 22 1.86 6.89 7.31
N GLU A 23 1.03 6.91 8.35
CA GLU A 23 1.41 6.47 9.68
C GLU A 23 1.71 4.96 9.75
N ILE A 24 0.95 4.12 9.04
CA ILE A 24 1.23 2.68 8.94
C ILE A 24 2.59 2.46 8.27
N ARG A 25 2.85 3.10 7.12
CA ARG A 25 4.13 3.01 6.41
C ARG A 25 5.30 3.49 7.27
N ARG A 26 5.12 4.62 7.98
CA ARG A 26 6.12 5.16 8.90
C ARG A 26 6.45 4.19 10.04
N LYS A 27 5.42 3.63 10.69
CA LYS A 27 5.62 2.65 11.76
C LYS A 27 6.26 1.37 11.23
N ALA A 28 5.80 0.85 10.09
CA ALA A 28 6.38 -0.32 9.47
C ALA A 28 7.87 -0.12 9.13
N ALA A 29 8.25 1.06 8.61
CA ALA A 29 9.65 1.42 8.42
C ALA A 29 10.44 1.45 9.76
N ALA A 30 9.88 2.09 10.78
CA ALA A 30 10.54 2.21 12.09
C ALA A 30 10.77 0.86 12.78
N TYR A 31 9.87 -0.11 12.58
CA TYR A 31 9.95 -1.45 13.17
C TYR A 31 10.53 -2.51 12.22
N ASN A 32 11.11 -2.12 11.08
CA ASN A 32 11.62 -3.04 10.06
C ASN A 32 10.61 -4.14 9.67
N SER A 33 9.33 -3.77 9.60
CA SER A 33 8.21 -4.65 9.31
C SER A 33 7.70 -4.46 7.88
N SER A 34 7.02 -5.48 7.35
CA SER A 34 6.38 -5.42 6.03
C SER A 34 4.89 -5.11 6.13
N ILE A 35 4.35 -4.58 5.04
CA ILE A 35 2.90 -4.38 4.83
C ILE A 35 2.48 -5.32 3.71
N ILE A 36 1.46 -6.13 3.97
CA ILE A 36 0.91 -7.08 3.01
C ILE A 36 -0.49 -6.60 2.59
N TYR A 37 -0.73 -6.46 1.30
CA TYR A 37 -2.01 -6.02 0.76
C TYR A 37 -2.25 -6.58 -0.64
N ARG A 38 -3.50 -6.49 -1.11
CA ARG A 38 -3.84 -6.78 -2.50
C ARG A 38 -3.91 -5.50 -3.31
N ASP A 39 -3.30 -5.51 -4.49
CA ASP A 39 -3.45 -4.42 -5.45
C ASP A 39 -4.80 -4.51 -6.19
N ARG A 40 -5.10 -3.52 -7.05
CA ARG A 40 -6.37 -3.53 -7.81
C ARG A 40 -6.46 -4.67 -8.82
N GLN A 41 -5.34 -5.28 -9.21
CA GLN A 41 -5.29 -6.42 -10.10
C GLN A 41 -5.45 -7.75 -9.34
N GLY A 42 -5.57 -7.69 -8.00
CA GLY A 42 -5.72 -8.86 -7.15
C GLY A 42 -4.40 -9.54 -6.78
N ARG A 43 -3.24 -8.95 -7.14
CA ARG A 43 -1.92 -9.47 -6.76
C ARG A 43 -1.66 -9.25 -5.28
N MET A 44 -1.10 -10.25 -4.60
CA MET A 44 -0.63 -10.08 -3.23
C MET A 44 0.72 -9.38 -3.24
N LEU A 45 0.82 -8.22 -2.60
CA LEU A 45 2.03 -7.43 -2.52
C LEU A 45 2.59 -7.41 -1.11
N VAL A 46 3.91 -7.45 -1.01
CA VAL A 46 4.67 -7.30 0.23
C VAL A 46 5.55 -6.07 0.07
N GLU A 47 5.19 -5.00 0.76
CA GLU A 47 5.92 -3.73 0.79
C GLU A 47 6.80 -3.67 2.04
N TYR A 48 8.06 -3.28 1.87
CA TYR A 48 9.01 -2.98 2.94
C TYR A 48 9.29 -1.48 2.93
N PRO A 49 8.55 -0.67 3.71
CA PRO A 49 8.67 0.79 3.64
C PRO A 49 10.06 1.31 4.00
N GLY A 50 10.78 0.63 4.89
CA GLY A 50 12.13 1.03 5.31
C GLY A 50 13.19 0.94 4.20
N SER A 51 13.03 0.02 3.24
CA SER A 51 13.93 -0.15 2.09
C SER A 51 13.33 0.32 0.77
N GLY A 52 12.04 0.68 0.77
CA GLY A 52 11.28 1.00 -0.43
C GLY A 52 11.12 -0.19 -1.38
N GLN A 53 11.32 -1.43 -0.90
CA GLN A 53 11.15 -2.63 -1.71
C GLN A 53 9.68 -3.05 -1.76
N VAL A 54 9.22 -3.46 -2.94
CA VAL A 54 7.90 -4.08 -3.11
C VAL A 54 8.05 -5.36 -3.88
N TYR A 55 7.46 -6.43 -3.36
CA TYR A 55 7.44 -7.75 -3.94
C TYR A 55 6.01 -8.18 -4.28
N GLU A 56 5.86 -8.99 -5.31
CA GLU A 56 4.67 -9.82 -5.51
C GLU A 56 4.88 -11.17 -4.82
N GLN A 57 3.89 -11.61 -4.04
CA GLN A 57 3.85 -12.94 -3.47
C GLN A 57 2.88 -13.81 -4.27
N ASN A 58 3.39 -14.90 -4.88
CA ASN A 58 2.54 -15.85 -5.58
C ASN A 58 1.90 -16.88 -4.63
N ALA A 59 1.04 -17.75 -5.17
CA ALA A 59 0.36 -18.79 -4.39
C ALA A 59 1.32 -19.79 -3.71
N ALA A 60 2.55 -19.95 -4.24
CA ALA A 60 3.61 -20.77 -3.67
C ALA A 60 4.48 -20.01 -2.66
N GLN A 61 4.05 -18.82 -2.22
CA GLN A 61 4.77 -17.93 -1.29
C GLN A 61 6.13 -17.42 -1.79
N GLN A 62 6.40 -17.53 -3.10
CA GLN A 62 7.62 -16.98 -3.68
C GLN A 62 7.48 -15.47 -3.90
N LEU A 63 8.55 -14.74 -3.65
CA LEU A 63 8.61 -13.29 -3.77
C LEU A 63 9.31 -12.89 -5.08
N THR A 64 8.64 -12.07 -5.90
CA THR A 64 9.22 -11.46 -7.10
C THR A 64 9.37 -9.96 -6.88
N LEU A 65 10.58 -9.42 -6.99
CA LEU A 65 10.84 -7.99 -6.79
C LEU A 65 10.20 -7.17 -7.91
N LEU A 66 9.28 -6.28 -7.54
CA LEU A 66 8.60 -5.37 -8.47
C LEU A 66 9.18 -3.97 -8.42
N SER A 67 9.59 -3.51 -7.24
CA SER A 67 10.14 -2.18 -7.05
C SER A 67 11.23 -2.14 -5.99
N LEU A 68 12.22 -1.28 -6.22
CA LEU A 68 13.29 -0.96 -5.27
C LEU A 68 13.37 0.56 -5.15
N GLN A 69 13.31 1.09 -3.93
CA GLN A 69 13.40 2.53 -3.65
C GLN A 69 12.40 3.37 -4.47
N GLY A 70 11.21 2.84 -4.72
CA GLY A 70 10.17 3.50 -5.52
C GLY A 70 10.37 3.44 -7.04
N GLN A 71 11.45 2.83 -7.52
CA GLN A 71 11.67 2.57 -8.95
C GLN A 71 11.16 1.18 -9.32
N LEU A 72 10.43 1.06 -10.43
CA LEU A 72 9.97 -0.23 -10.94
C LEU A 72 11.13 -1.00 -11.57
N VAL A 73 11.17 -2.30 -11.36
CA VAL A 73 12.10 -3.20 -12.04
C VAL A 73 11.72 -3.29 -13.53
N LYS A 74 12.71 -3.31 -14.42
CA LYS A 74 12.45 -3.37 -15.87
C LYS A 74 11.71 -4.66 -16.23
N GLY A 75 10.62 -4.54 -16.98
CA GLY A 75 9.84 -5.68 -17.47
C GLY A 75 8.77 -6.19 -16.51
N VAL A 76 8.57 -5.58 -15.35
CA VAL A 76 7.45 -5.92 -14.46
C VAL A 76 6.20 -5.09 -14.79
N THR A 77 5.03 -5.71 -14.66
CA THR A 77 3.75 -4.99 -14.79
C THR A 77 3.61 -3.96 -13.67
N PRO A 78 3.27 -2.69 -13.98
CA PRO A 78 3.14 -1.64 -12.98
C PRO A 78 2.25 -2.02 -11.81
N ILE A 79 2.60 -1.55 -10.62
CA ILE A 79 1.81 -1.76 -9.41
C ILE A 79 0.55 -0.88 -9.47
N ALA A 80 -0.62 -1.51 -9.62
CA ALA A 80 -1.90 -0.83 -9.59
C ALA A 80 -2.34 -0.60 -8.15
N LYS A 81 -1.67 0.37 -7.48
CA LYS A 81 -2.01 0.74 -6.11
C LYS A 81 -3.46 1.21 -6.02
N THR A 82 -4.10 0.97 -4.87
CA THR A 82 -5.48 1.38 -4.58
C THR A 82 -5.64 2.91 -4.65
N GLU A 83 -6.89 3.40 -4.72
CA GLU A 83 -7.29 4.82 -4.96
C GLU A 83 -6.55 5.87 -4.11
N ALA A 84 -6.01 5.50 -2.95
CA ALA A 84 -5.28 6.40 -2.07
C ALA A 84 -3.91 6.87 -2.60
N ASP A 85 -3.29 6.17 -3.56
CA ASP A 85 -2.03 6.61 -4.19
C ASP A 85 -2.25 7.42 -5.50
N GLN A 86 -3.50 7.58 -5.97
CA GLN A 86 -3.80 8.27 -7.25
C GLN A 86 -4.15 9.76 -7.13
N VAL A 87 -4.32 10.32 -5.93
CA VAL A 87 -4.66 11.76 -5.77
C VAL A 87 -3.42 12.68 -5.87
N GLN A 88 -2.49 12.36 -6.79
CA GLN A 88 -1.38 13.23 -7.18
C GLN A 88 -1.59 13.91 -8.53
N THR A 89 -2.72 13.68 -9.22
CA THR A 89 -3.00 14.34 -10.49
C THR A 89 -4.48 14.70 -10.63
N THR A 90 -4.95 15.69 -9.88
CA THR A 90 -5.91 16.69 -10.39
C THR A 90 -5.87 17.94 -9.53
#